data_AF-A0A316A957-F1
#
_entry.id   AF-A0A316A957-F1
#
_cell.length_a   1.000
_cell.length_b   1.000
_cell.length_c   1.000
_cell.angle_alpha   90.00
_cell.angle_beta   90.00
_cell.angle_gamma   90.00
#
_symmetry.space_group_name_H-M   'P 1'
#
loop_
_entity.id
_entity.type
_entity.pdbx_description
1 polymer ?
#
loop_
_entity_poly.entity_id
_entity_poly.type
_entity_poly.pdbx_seq_one_letter_code
_entity_poly.pdbx_strand_id
1 'polypeptide(L)'
;MGSRQKVTRAFLWLAVLAGGPLLGAKLFDLVVLASAWSADPPASLAMMPYGEDWLVDTGVFFIPLSAAMLVAGFGALVSGWRTPWRYRWLLCLPSIGILLLLVLTVVAFWPMNAALYYHGVHSPKDSISDAESIAMAHRWVLLDWVRVAGATAAFVAPLRALTLPWPAQEAPKDPPAVRIVLALALLGVAAFVVWFVQNL
;
A
#
# COMPACT_ATOMS: atom_id res chain seq x y z
N MET A 1 -10.65 -30.14 3.76
CA MET A 1 -10.61 -28.93 4.62
C MET A 1 -9.19 -28.53 5.06
N GLY A 2 -8.35 -29.46 5.55
CA GLY A 2 -7.00 -29.13 6.07
C GLY A 2 -6.02 -28.47 5.09
N SER A 3 -6.13 -28.72 3.78
CA SER A 3 -5.25 -28.08 2.78
C SER A 3 -5.52 -26.57 2.63
N ARG A 4 -6.80 -26.14 2.55
CA ARG A 4 -7.15 -24.72 2.40
C ARG A 4 -6.71 -23.89 3.59
N GLN A 5 -6.97 -24.38 4.80
CA GLN A 5 -6.52 -23.73 6.03
C GLN A 5 -5.01 -23.53 6.06
N LYS A 6 -4.23 -24.56 5.72
CA LYS A 6 -2.76 -24.48 5.69
C LYS A 6 -2.28 -23.44 4.68
N VAL A 7 -2.82 -23.47 3.46
CA VAL A 7 -2.48 -22.52 2.39
C VAL A 7 -2.84 -21.09 2.78
N THR A 8 -4.06 -20.85 3.29
CA THR A 8 -4.47 -19.51 3.74
C THR A 8 -3.58 -19.01 4.87
N ARG A 9 -3.25 -19.85 5.85
CA ARG A 9 -2.35 -19.46 6.95
C ARG A 9 -0.93 -19.16 6.47
N ALA A 10 -0.41 -19.89 5.49
CA ALA A 10 0.90 -19.60 4.91
C ALA A 10 0.92 -18.20 4.25
N PHE A 11 -0.11 -17.86 3.48
CA PHE A 11 -0.24 -16.53 2.89
C PHE A 11 -0.46 -15.44 3.93
N LEU A 12 -1.23 -15.69 4.99
CA LEU A 12 -1.39 -14.74 6.09
C LEU A 12 -0.06 -14.48 6.81
N TRP A 13 0.76 -15.51 7.04
CA TRP A 13 2.11 -15.34 7.59
C TRP A 13 3.00 -14.51 6.66
N LEU A 14 2.97 -14.78 5.35
CA LEU A 14 3.70 -13.98 4.38
C LEU A 14 3.25 -12.51 4.41
N ALA A 15 1.94 -12.24 4.54
CA ALA A 15 1.41 -10.89 4.67
C ALA A 15 1.92 -10.21 5.95
N VAL A 16 2.03 -10.92 7.07
CA VAL A 16 2.60 -10.36 8.30
C VAL A 16 4.09 -10.05 8.15
N LEU A 17 4.85 -10.96 7.53
CA LEU A 17 6.29 -10.79 7.31
C LEU A 17 6.63 -9.66 6.35
N ALA A 18 5.81 -9.43 5.32
CA ALA A 18 5.98 -8.29 4.42
C ALA A 18 5.40 -6.99 5.00
N GLY A 19 4.23 -7.08 5.65
CA GLY A 19 3.48 -5.94 6.16
C GLY A 19 4.13 -5.29 7.38
N GLY A 20 4.82 -6.04 8.24
CA GLY A 20 5.53 -5.51 9.39
C GLY A 20 6.60 -4.49 9.01
N PRO A 21 7.61 -4.88 8.20
CA PRO A 21 8.60 -3.94 7.67
C PRO A 21 7.99 -2.79 6.88
N LEU A 22 6.97 -3.05 6.05
CA LEU A 22 6.28 -2.01 5.27
C LEU A 22 5.66 -0.94 6.18
N LEU A 23 4.93 -1.35 7.22
CA LEU A 23 4.33 -0.43 8.18
C LEU A 23 5.39 0.32 8.99
N GLY A 24 6.40 -0.40 9.50
CA GLY A 24 7.49 0.20 10.29
C GLY A 24 8.25 1.27 9.50
N ALA A 25 8.63 0.95 8.26
CA ALA A 25 9.29 1.89 7.36
C ALA A 25 8.38 3.07 7.01
N LYS A 26 7.08 2.86 6.80
CA LYS A 26 6.13 3.94 6.51
C LYS A 26 5.95 4.88 7.70
N LEU A 27 5.93 4.35 8.93
CA LEU A 27 5.94 5.18 10.14
C LEU A 27 7.23 5.99 10.29
N PHE A 28 8.38 5.36 10.03
CA PHE A 28 9.66 6.07 10.04
C PHE A 28 9.72 7.16 8.98
N ASP A 29 9.31 6.86 7.75
CA ASP A 29 9.25 7.81 6.64
C ASP A 29 8.37 9.02 7.00
N LEU A 30 7.20 8.82 7.60
CA LEU A 30 6.33 9.93 7.99
C LEU A 30 6.89 10.74 9.18
N VAL A 31 7.26 10.06 10.27
CA VAL A 31 7.59 10.72 11.55
C VAL A 31 8.99 11.30 11.54
N VAL A 32 9.92 10.71 10.80
CA VAL A 32 11.33 11.13 10.79
C VAL A 32 11.64 11.87 9.50
N LEU A 33 11.50 11.21 8.34
CA LEU A 33 11.95 11.80 7.07
C LEU A 33 11.04 12.95 6.62
N ALA A 34 9.73 12.70 6.56
CA ALA A 34 8.75 13.71 6.14
C ALA A 34 8.67 14.87 7.10
N SER A 35 8.76 14.62 8.40
CA SER A 35 8.83 15.70 9.37
C SER A 35 10.07 16.57 9.20
N ALA A 36 11.21 16.00 8.76
CA ALA A 36 12.41 16.78 8.46
C ALA A 36 12.25 17.63 7.18
N TRP A 37 11.93 17.01 6.04
CA TRP A 37 11.89 17.75 4.77
C TRP A 37 10.67 18.67 4.63
N SER A 38 9.62 18.49 5.42
CA SER A 38 8.43 19.37 5.44
C SER A 38 8.42 20.41 6.57
N ALA A 39 9.49 20.53 7.36
CA ALA A 39 9.54 21.42 8.53
C ALA A 39 9.49 22.92 8.16
N ASP A 40 10.20 23.33 7.10
CA ASP A 40 10.29 24.72 6.64
C ASP A 40 10.48 24.82 5.11
N PRO A 41 9.49 24.41 4.29
CA PRO A 41 9.58 24.53 2.84
C PRO A 41 9.60 26.00 2.40
N PRO A 42 10.31 26.35 1.30
CA PRO A 42 11.01 25.44 0.41
C PRO A 42 12.41 25.03 0.89
N ALA A 43 13.00 25.73 1.87
CA ALA A 43 14.38 25.52 2.30
C ALA A 43 14.65 24.08 2.77
N SER A 44 13.71 23.47 3.49
CA SER A 44 13.84 22.10 3.98
C SER A 44 13.67 21.01 2.90
N LEU A 45 13.18 21.35 1.69
CA LEU A 45 12.94 20.37 0.62
C LEU A 45 14.24 19.76 0.07
N ALA A 46 15.38 20.40 0.27
CA ALA A 46 16.69 19.84 -0.05
C ALA A 46 17.00 18.54 0.73
N MET A 47 16.28 18.27 1.82
CA MET A 47 16.40 17.03 2.61
C MET A 47 15.52 15.88 2.10
N MET A 48 14.75 16.07 1.03
CA MET A 48 13.91 14.99 0.51
C MET A 48 14.77 13.77 0.10
N PRO A 49 14.31 12.54 0.38
CA PRO A 49 15.08 11.31 0.17
C PRO A 49 15.09 10.84 -1.30
N TYR A 50 15.57 11.70 -2.19
CA TYR A 50 15.65 11.49 -3.63
C TYR A 50 16.97 12.04 -4.19
N GLY A 51 17.37 11.59 -5.38
CA GLY A 51 18.60 12.04 -6.04
C GLY A 51 19.83 11.20 -5.68
N GLU A 52 21.00 11.64 -6.15
CA GLU A 52 22.24 10.87 -6.07
C GLU A 52 22.77 10.67 -4.64
N ASP A 53 22.36 11.53 -3.70
CA ASP A 53 22.72 11.44 -2.28
C ASP A 53 22.07 10.22 -1.58
N TRP A 54 21.06 9.60 -2.21
CA TRP A 54 20.32 8.47 -1.66
C TRP A 54 20.53 7.22 -2.52
N LEU A 55 21.28 6.25 -1.98
CA LEU A 55 21.58 4.97 -2.65
C LEU A 55 20.33 4.13 -2.97
N VAL A 56 19.24 4.33 -2.22
CA VAL A 56 17.97 3.64 -2.39
C VAL A 56 16.87 4.68 -2.30
N ASP A 57 16.16 4.89 -3.41
CA ASP A 57 14.97 5.72 -3.39
C ASP A 57 13.82 5.05 -2.61
N THR A 58 12.88 5.86 -2.14
CA THR A 58 11.72 5.36 -1.39
C THR A 58 10.90 4.32 -2.17
N GLY A 59 10.78 4.46 -3.50
CA GLY A 59 10.06 3.53 -4.36
C GLY A 59 10.67 2.13 -4.33
N VAL A 60 11.99 2.02 -4.53
CA VAL A 60 12.75 0.77 -4.54
C VAL A 60 12.57 -0.02 -3.24
N PHE A 61 12.43 0.66 -2.10
CA PHE A 61 12.13 0.00 -0.83
C PHE A 61 10.66 -0.45 -0.72
N PHE A 62 9.70 0.45 -0.98
CA PHE A 62 8.28 0.20 -0.69
C PHE A 62 7.59 -0.71 -1.72
N ILE A 63 7.98 -0.66 -3.00
CA ILE A 63 7.32 -1.38 -4.09
C ILE A 63 7.43 -2.91 -3.91
N PRO A 64 8.61 -3.50 -3.65
CA PRO A 64 8.74 -4.95 -3.47
C PRO A 64 7.91 -5.49 -2.30
N LEU A 65 7.90 -4.77 -1.17
CA LEU A 65 7.09 -5.14 0.00
C LEU A 65 5.59 -5.01 -0.29
N SER A 66 5.19 -3.97 -1.02
CA SER A 66 3.79 -3.79 -1.44
C SER A 66 3.35 -4.90 -2.40
N ALA A 67 4.21 -5.30 -3.34
CA ALA A 67 3.95 -6.42 -4.24
C ALA A 67 3.83 -7.75 -3.48
N ALA A 68 4.74 -8.01 -2.54
CA ALA A 68 4.66 -9.18 -1.66
C ALA A 68 3.36 -9.20 -0.85
N MET A 69 2.94 -8.04 -0.32
CA MET A 69 1.67 -7.86 0.37
C MET A 69 0.45 -8.14 -0.52
N LEU A 70 0.46 -7.70 -1.78
CA LEU A 70 -0.62 -8.01 -2.73
C LEU A 70 -0.70 -9.50 -3.02
N VAL A 71 0.43 -10.14 -3.33
CA VAL A 71 0.49 -11.59 -3.57
C VAL A 71 -0.01 -12.35 -2.35
N ALA A 72 0.44 -11.97 -1.15
CA ALA A 72 0.04 -12.58 0.10
C ALA A 72 -1.45 -12.37 0.39
N GLY A 73 -1.94 -11.14 0.27
CA GLY A 73 -3.34 -10.78 0.50
C GLY A 73 -4.28 -11.52 -0.45
N PHE A 74 -4.03 -11.44 -1.76
CA PHE A 74 -4.86 -12.14 -2.75
C PHE A 74 -4.76 -13.66 -2.62
N GLY A 75 -3.57 -14.21 -2.33
CA GLY A 75 -3.39 -15.63 -2.04
C GLY A 75 -4.20 -16.09 -0.83
N ALA A 76 -4.20 -15.32 0.26
CA ALA A 76 -5.00 -15.59 1.44
C ALA A 76 -6.51 -15.50 1.14
N LEU A 77 -6.93 -14.46 0.40
CA LEU A 77 -8.33 -14.25 0.02
C LEU A 77 -8.86 -15.37 -0.88
N VAL A 78 -8.11 -15.77 -1.91
CA VAL A 78 -8.50 -16.83 -2.86
C VAL A 78 -8.58 -18.18 -2.14
N SER A 79 -7.55 -18.54 -1.36
CA SER A 79 -7.52 -19.81 -0.64
C SER A 79 -8.59 -19.88 0.47
N GLY A 80 -8.87 -18.74 1.12
CA GLY A 80 -9.85 -18.58 2.19
C GLY A 80 -11.24 -18.15 1.70
N TRP A 81 -11.49 -18.12 0.39
CA TRP A 81 -12.70 -17.51 -0.18
C TRP A 81 -14.00 -18.12 0.34
N ARG A 82 -14.01 -19.42 0.67
CA ARG A 82 -15.22 -20.08 1.21
C ARG A 82 -15.42 -19.90 2.71
N THR A 83 -14.63 -19.08 3.39
CA THR A 83 -14.86 -18.75 4.80
C THR A 83 -16.09 -17.84 4.96
N PRO A 84 -16.75 -17.84 6.14
CA PRO A 84 -17.86 -16.93 6.44
C PRO A 84 -17.44 -15.47 6.37
N TRP A 85 -18.38 -14.58 6.06
CA TRP A 85 -18.12 -13.15 5.83
C TRP A 85 -17.32 -12.47 6.94
N ARG A 86 -17.61 -12.81 8.21
CA ARG A 86 -16.90 -12.26 9.39
C ARG A 86 -15.40 -12.53 9.37
N TYR A 87 -14.98 -13.68 8.83
CA TYR A 87 -13.56 -14.01 8.65
C TYR A 87 -13.04 -13.51 7.31
N ARG A 88 -13.85 -13.60 6.24
CA ARG A 88 -13.46 -13.20 4.88
C ARG A 88 -13.10 -11.72 4.78
N TRP A 89 -13.77 -10.83 5.51
CA TRP A 89 -13.42 -9.41 5.58
C TRP A 89 -11.95 -9.18 5.97
N LEU A 90 -11.43 -9.96 6.93
CA LEU A 90 -10.03 -9.88 7.35
C LEU A 90 -9.06 -10.32 6.25
N LEU A 91 -9.52 -11.11 5.28
CA LEU A 91 -8.75 -11.52 4.11
C LEU A 91 -8.85 -10.50 2.98
N CYS A 92 -9.98 -9.80 2.85
CA CYS A 92 -10.18 -8.76 1.84
C CYS A 92 -9.36 -7.51 2.14
N LEU A 93 -9.29 -7.12 3.41
CA LEU A 93 -8.70 -5.87 3.84
C LEU A 93 -7.23 -5.67 3.44
N PRO A 94 -6.30 -6.64 3.63
CA PRO A 94 -4.92 -6.46 3.17
C PRO A 94 -4.80 -6.30 1.65
N SER A 95 -5.56 -7.09 0.87
CA SER A 95 -5.50 -7.08 -0.60
C SER A 95 -6.03 -5.78 -1.19
N ILE A 96 -7.23 -5.38 -0.78
CA ILE A 96 -7.89 -4.17 -1.27
C ILE A 96 -7.18 -2.94 -0.70
N GLY A 97 -6.80 -2.97 0.58
CA GLY A 97 -6.12 -1.87 1.25
C GLY A 97 -4.82 -1.50 0.54
N ILE A 98 -3.91 -2.47 0.35
CA ILE A 98 -2.61 -2.21 -0.29
C ILE A 98 -2.78 -1.76 -1.75
N LEU A 99 -3.75 -2.34 -2.48
CA LEU A 99 -4.05 -1.90 -3.83
C LEU A 99 -4.49 -0.44 -3.88
N LEU A 100 -5.41 -0.03 -3.01
CA LEU A 100 -5.87 1.36 -2.93
C LEU A 100 -4.75 2.32 -2.52
N LEU A 101 -3.86 1.89 -1.63
CA LEU A 101 -2.69 2.69 -1.25
C LEU A 101 -1.68 2.86 -2.40
N LEU A 102 -1.51 1.84 -3.25
CA LEU A 102 -0.70 1.96 -4.46
C LEU A 102 -1.33 2.90 -5.47
N VAL A 103 -2.63 2.82 -5.70
CA VAL A 103 -3.37 3.76 -6.54
C VAL A 103 -3.20 5.19 -6.02
N LEU A 104 -3.41 5.41 -4.72
CA LEU A 104 -3.19 6.71 -4.07
C LEU A 104 -1.75 7.19 -4.24
N THR A 105 -0.77 6.29 -4.13
CA THR A 105 0.64 6.62 -4.28
C THR A 105 0.95 7.12 -5.69
N VAL A 106 0.46 6.43 -6.71
CA VAL A 106 0.72 6.82 -8.10
C VAL A 106 -0.03 8.10 -8.48
N VAL A 107 -1.30 8.20 -8.08
CA VAL A 107 -2.16 9.31 -8.50
C VAL A 107 -1.83 10.60 -7.75
N ALA A 108 -1.50 10.53 -6.46
CA ALA A 108 -1.26 11.71 -5.63
C ALA A 108 0.22 11.90 -5.29
N PHE A 109 0.90 10.86 -4.80
CA PHE A 109 2.23 11.04 -4.23
C PHE A 109 3.33 11.18 -5.28
N TRP A 110 3.32 10.39 -6.36
CA TRP A 110 4.31 10.53 -7.42
C TRP A 110 4.39 11.94 -8.01
N PRO A 111 3.27 12.57 -8.44
CA PRO A 111 3.34 13.94 -8.96
C PRO A 111 3.76 14.95 -7.89
N MET A 112 3.27 14.83 -6.65
CA MET A 112 3.69 15.72 -5.57
C MET A 112 5.18 15.58 -5.25
N ASN A 113 5.69 14.35 -5.17
CA ASN A 113 7.10 14.07 -4.90
C ASN A 113 8.00 14.66 -5.98
N ALA A 114 7.63 14.47 -7.26
CA ALA A 114 8.39 15.02 -8.37
C ALA A 114 8.42 16.56 -8.33
N ALA A 115 7.27 17.20 -8.11
CA ALA A 115 7.17 18.65 -8.04
C ALA A 115 7.97 19.22 -6.86
N LEU A 116 7.78 18.68 -5.65
CA LEU A 116 8.50 19.11 -4.45
C LEU A 116 10.01 18.89 -4.57
N TYR A 117 10.43 17.74 -5.11
CA TYR A 117 11.85 17.43 -5.32
C TYR A 117 12.47 18.39 -6.33
N TYR A 118 11.85 18.59 -7.51
CA TYR A 118 12.38 19.49 -8.53
C TYR A 118 12.47 20.94 -8.04
N HIS A 119 11.50 21.39 -7.25
CA HIS A 119 11.54 22.70 -6.61
C HIS A 119 12.69 22.79 -5.59
N GLY A 120 12.83 21.80 -4.70
CA GLY A 120 13.89 21.78 -3.68
C GLY A 120 15.31 21.78 -4.24
N VAL A 121 15.54 21.16 -5.40
CA VAL A 121 16.85 21.15 -6.07
C VAL A 121 17.03 22.24 -7.13
N HIS A 122 16.08 23.17 -7.25
CA HIS A 122 16.09 24.25 -8.25
C HIS A 122 16.28 23.72 -9.69
N SER A 123 15.61 22.60 -10.00
CA SER A 123 15.68 21.96 -11.30
C SER A 123 15.07 22.84 -12.40
N PRO A 124 15.56 22.78 -13.65
CA PRO A 124 14.86 23.39 -14.79
C PRO A 124 13.44 22.86 -15.04
N LYS A 125 13.08 21.74 -14.40
CA LYS A 125 11.73 21.15 -14.42
C LYS A 125 10.82 21.69 -13.31
N ASP A 126 11.31 22.61 -12.48
CA ASP A 126 10.50 23.25 -11.46
C ASP A 126 9.31 23.97 -12.12
N SER A 127 8.12 23.72 -11.56
CA SER A 127 6.85 24.19 -12.08
C SER A 127 5.95 24.76 -11.00
N ILE A 128 6.44 24.92 -9.77
CA ILE A 128 5.65 25.38 -8.63
C ILE A 128 6.34 26.56 -7.95
N SER A 129 5.55 27.41 -7.31
CA SER A 129 6.02 28.50 -6.45
C SER A 129 6.30 28.02 -5.02
N ASP A 130 7.05 28.82 -4.26
CA ASP A 130 7.30 28.58 -2.83
C ASP A 130 5.99 28.39 -2.03
N ALA A 131 4.97 29.20 -2.32
CA ALA A 131 3.68 29.09 -1.65
C ALA A 131 2.96 27.76 -1.98
N GLU A 132 3.07 27.29 -3.22
CA GLU A 132 2.52 26.00 -3.64
C GLU A 132 3.30 24.84 -3.02
N SER A 133 4.62 24.96 -2.89
CA SER A 133 5.46 23.93 -2.28
C SER A 133 5.12 23.72 -0.80
N ILE A 134 4.91 24.82 -0.05
CA ILE A 134 4.46 24.78 1.35
C ILE A 134 3.10 24.08 1.47
N ALA A 135 2.11 24.53 0.68
CA ALA A 135 0.78 23.94 0.71
C ALA A 135 0.79 22.45 0.32
N MET A 136 1.62 22.08 -0.66
CA MET A 136 1.77 20.71 -1.14
C MET A 136 2.45 19.82 -0.10
N ALA A 137 3.47 20.31 0.61
CA ALA A 137 4.12 19.57 1.69
C ALA A 137 3.13 19.26 2.84
N HIS A 138 2.31 20.23 3.27
CA HIS A 138 1.27 19.98 4.26
C HIS A 138 0.23 18.95 3.79
N ARG A 139 -0.21 19.05 2.52
CA ARG A 139 -1.13 18.09 1.92
C ARG A 139 -0.52 16.69 1.86
N TRP A 140 0.76 16.59 1.52
CA TRP A 140 1.49 15.33 1.49
C TRP A 140 1.44 14.65 2.85
N VAL A 141 1.79 15.37 3.92
CA VAL A 141 1.80 14.84 5.29
C VAL A 141 0.40 14.37 5.72
N LEU A 142 -0.63 15.15 5.42
CA LEU A 142 -2.01 14.78 5.71
C LEU A 142 -2.43 13.49 5.01
N LEU A 143 -2.14 13.38 3.71
CA LEU A 143 -2.43 12.16 2.94
C LEU A 143 -1.59 10.99 3.41
N ASP A 144 -0.39 11.23 3.92
CA ASP A 144 0.51 10.17 4.33
C ASP A 144 0.06 9.50 5.63
N TRP A 145 -0.60 10.24 6.52
CA TRP A 145 -1.34 9.65 7.64
C TRP A 145 -2.44 8.68 7.18
N VAL A 146 -3.10 8.95 6.04
CA VAL A 146 -4.06 8.00 5.44
C VAL A 146 -3.34 6.72 5.00
N ARG A 147 -2.14 6.83 4.42
CA ARG A 147 -1.33 5.67 4.05
C ARG A 147 -0.87 4.86 5.26
N VAL A 148 -0.47 5.53 6.35
CA VAL A 148 -0.13 4.87 7.62
C VAL A 148 -1.34 4.13 8.21
N ALA A 149 -2.51 4.77 8.24
CA ALA A 149 -3.73 4.14 8.73
C ALA A 149 -4.11 2.90 7.88
N GLY A 150 -4.04 3.03 6.55
CA GLY A 150 -4.31 1.94 5.63
C GLY A 150 -3.32 0.78 5.78
N ALA A 151 -2.02 1.08 5.87
CA ALA A 151 -0.96 0.08 6.07
C ALA A 151 -1.11 -0.63 7.42
N THR A 152 -1.48 0.12 8.47
CA THR A 152 -1.78 -0.44 9.79
C THR A 152 -2.93 -1.43 9.72
N ALA A 153 -4.03 -1.05 9.08
CA ALA A 153 -5.17 -1.95 8.91
C ALA A 153 -4.77 -3.20 8.10
N ALA A 154 -4.04 -3.02 7.00
CA ALA A 154 -3.54 -4.11 6.15
C ALA A 154 -2.59 -5.07 6.88
N PHE A 155 -1.87 -4.60 7.90
CA PHE A 155 -1.01 -5.42 8.76
C PHE A 155 -1.77 -6.10 9.90
N VAL A 156 -2.67 -5.39 10.58
CA VAL A 156 -3.42 -5.92 11.73
C VAL A 156 -4.47 -6.94 11.31
N ALA A 157 -5.10 -6.80 10.15
CA ALA A 157 -6.10 -7.75 9.66
C ALA A 157 -5.57 -9.20 9.52
N PRO A 158 -4.44 -9.47 8.83
CA PRO A 158 -3.89 -10.82 8.74
C PRO A 158 -3.40 -11.35 10.09
N LEU A 159 -2.80 -10.50 10.95
CA LEU A 159 -2.49 -10.89 12.34
C LEU A 159 -3.75 -11.35 13.08
N ARG A 160 -4.81 -10.55 13.01
CA ARG A 160 -6.09 -10.89 13.65
C ARG A 160 -6.64 -12.19 13.09
N ALA A 161 -6.62 -12.40 11.78
CA ALA A 161 -7.08 -13.64 11.15
C ALA A 161 -6.28 -14.86 11.65
N LEU A 162 -4.95 -14.74 11.83
CA LEU A 162 -4.11 -15.82 12.36
C LEU A 162 -4.47 -16.20 13.81
N THR A 163 -4.90 -15.23 14.63
CA THR A 163 -5.31 -15.49 16.03
C THR A 163 -6.68 -16.14 16.17
N LEU A 164 -7.50 -16.12 15.12
CA LEU A 164 -8.85 -16.68 15.15
C LEU A 164 -8.84 -18.18 14.81
N PRO A 165 -9.74 -18.97 15.40
CA PRO A 165 -9.93 -20.36 14.99
C PRO A 165 -10.39 -20.41 13.53
N TRP A 166 -9.95 -21.43 12.80
CA TRP A 166 -10.41 -21.62 11.42
C TRP A 166 -11.92 -21.87 11.40
N PRO A 167 -12.70 -21.16 10.57
CA PRO A 167 -14.15 -21.34 10.53
C PRO A 167 -14.54 -22.76 10.11
N ALA A 168 -15.37 -23.42 10.92
CA ALA A 168 -15.90 -24.75 10.61
C ALA A 168 -16.99 -24.72 9.51
N GLN A 169 -17.70 -23.59 9.40
CA GLN A 169 -18.75 -23.39 8.42
C GLN A 169 -18.17 -22.89 7.10
N GLU A 170 -18.60 -23.48 5.99
CA GLU A 170 -18.34 -22.93 4.66
C GLU A 170 -19.47 -21.99 4.26
N ALA A 171 -19.10 -20.88 3.63
CA ALA A 171 -20.07 -20.00 3.01
C ALA A 171 -20.76 -20.69 1.82
N PRO A 172 -22.02 -20.31 1.53
CA PRO A 172 -22.71 -20.69 0.31
C PRO A 172 -21.88 -20.32 -0.93
N LYS A 173 -22.12 -21.03 -2.04
CA LYS A 173 -21.52 -20.65 -3.33
C LYS A 173 -22.08 -19.30 -3.76
N ASP A 174 -21.21 -18.45 -4.30
CA ASP A 174 -21.65 -17.15 -4.79
C ASP A 174 -22.57 -17.31 -6.01
N PRO A 175 -23.63 -16.51 -6.13
CA PRO A 175 -24.51 -16.53 -7.29
C PRO A 175 -23.76 -16.04 -8.55
N PRO A 176 -24.20 -16.42 -9.77
CA PRO A 176 -23.51 -16.08 -11.02
C PRO A 176 -23.19 -14.58 -11.17
N ALA A 177 -24.12 -13.70 -10.80
CA ALA A 177 -23.93 -12.25 -10.86
C ALA A 177 -22.72 -11.78 -10.01
N VAL A 178 -22.59 -12.29 -8.78
CA VAL A 178 -21.46 -11.96 -7.90
C VAL A 178 -20.15 -12.46 -8.49
N ARG A 179 -20.14 -13.65 -9.12
CA ARG A 179 -18.95 -14.20 -9.78
C ARG A 179 -18.50 -13.35 -10.97
N ILE A 180 -19.45 -12.81 -11.75
CA ILE A 180 -19.17 -11.89 -12.85
C ILE A 180 -18.55 -10.59 -12.31
N VAL A 181 -19.15 -9.98 -11.28
CA VAL A 181 -18.62 -8.76 -10.66
C VAL A 181 -17.20 -8.97 -10.13
N LEU A 182 -16.96 -10.11 -9.47
CA LEU A 182 -15.62 -10.46 -8.99
C LEU A 182 -14.62 -10.67 -10.12
N ALA A 183 -15.03 -11.33 -11.21
CA ALA A 183 -14.19 -11.51 -12.38
C ALA A 183 -13.79 -10.15 -13.00
N LEU A 184 -14.75 -9.23 -13.15
CA LEU A 184 -14.49 -7.87 -13.64
C LEU A 184 -13.56 -7.10 -12.70
N ALA A 185 -13.78 -7.21 -11.39
CA ALA A 185 -12.90 -6.57 -10.40
C ALA A 185 -11.47 -7.11 -10.51
N LEU A 186 -11.29 -8.44 -10.58
CA LEU A 186 -9.97 -9.07 -10.74
C LEU A 186 -9.30 -8.69 -12.06
N LEU A 187 -10.06 -8.56 -13.16
CA LEU A 187 -9.54 -8.06 -14.43
C LEU A 187 -9.07 -6.60 -14.30
N GLY A 188 -9.81 -5.75 -13.59
CA GLY A 188 -9.39 -4.38 -13.29
C GLY A 188 -8.10 -4.32 -12.48
N VAL A 189 -7.97 -5.17 -11.46
CA VAL A 189 -6.73 -5.30 -10.67
C VAL A 189 -5.56 -5.73 -11.57
N ALA A 190 -5.77 -6.76 -12.40
CA ALA A 190 -4.73 -7.25 -13.29
C ALA A 190 -4.31 -6.18 -14.30
N ALA A 191 -5.26 -5.45 -14.89
CA ALA A 191 -4.98 -4.34 -15.81
C ALA A 191 -4.18 -3.23 -15.11
N PHE A 192 -4.56 -2.86 -13.88
CA PHE A 192 -3.80 -1.89 -13.09
C PHE A 192 -2.38 -2.36 -12.81
N VAL A 193 -2.17 -3.63 -12.42
CA VAL A 193 -0.84 -4.17 -12.14
C VAL A 193 0.04 -4.18 -13.40
N VAL A 194 -0.51 -4.59 -14.54
CA VAL A 194 0.21 -4.56 -15.83
C VAL A 194 0.62 -3.13 -16.18
N TRP A 195 -0.32 -2.19 -16.11
CA TRP A 195 -0.04 -0.79 -16.35
C TRP A 195 1.01 -0.24 -15.37
N PHE A 196 0.88 -0.53 -14.09
CA PHE A 196 1.80 -0.06 -13.05
C PHE A 196 3.23 -0.54 -13.33
N VAL A 197 3.41 -1.83 -13.62
CA VAL A 197 4.74 -2.40 -13.93
C VAL A 197 5.34 -1.80 -15.20
N GLN A 198 4.52 -1.46 -16.19
CA GLN A 198 4.98 -0.80 -17.42
C GLN A 198 5.40 0.66 -17.23
N ASN A 199 5.00 1.28 -16.11
CA ASN A 199 5.25 2.70 -15.82
C ASN A 199 6.10 2.90 -14.55
N LEU A 200 6.73 1.83 -14.04
CA LEU A 200 7.83 1.89 -13.07
C LEU A 200 9.12 2.28 -13.79
#